data_AF-A0A536QP56-F1
#
_entry.id   AF-A0A536QP56-F1
#
_cell.length_a   1.000
_cell.length_b   1.000
_cell.length_c   1.000
_cell.angle_alpha   90.00
_cell.angle_beta   90.00
_cell.angle_gamma   90.00
#
_symmetry.space_group_name_H-M   'P 1'
#
loop_
_entity.id
_entity.type
_entity.pdbx_description
1 polymer ?
#
loop_
_entity_poly.entity_id
_entity_poly.type
_entity_poly.pdbx_seq_one_letter_code
_entity_poly.pdbx_strand_id
1 'polypeptide(L)'
;MRTSQSAQPGVPSCAGGRSVPPTSEASLRARALADQAIVAALEADWPRAAELNQKIVEASPDDVEGRNRLGRVYIELGRLEEAKAAFAEVLRIEPHNSIALRNQGRVAALLEHKGKPNPTTTKTQPRLFIEDMGKTGILRIINPAPTHVLAKYSPGAECELREQEGLLAVHARDGELVGFLEPKVGRRLIDLLRTGNQYVAALVSTDPQNPRIAIREIFSSAENASRISFPGHHRPAETKERAYVRGTFFRYGGADEEGEVEEVEEAEEPTGEEVLEEAESTDEPLAVETEDDDDTEDEAEE
;
A
#
# COMPACT_ATOMS: atom_id res chain seq x y z
N MET A 1 60.18 35.24 -39.74
CA MET A 1 60.10 34.04 -38.86
C MET A 1 59.44 34.45 -37.56
N ARG A 2 58.29 33.83 -37.22
CA ARG A 2 57.61 33.79 -35.89
C ARG A 2 57.20 35.15 -35.29
N THR A 3 56.08 35.39 -34.64
CA THR A 3 54.86 34.70 -34.17
C THR A 3 54.03 35.86 -33.58
N SER A 4 52.72 35.96 -33.75
CA SER A 4 51.77 35.50 -32.74
C SER A 4 50.36 35.89 -33.21
N GLN A 5 49.51 34.89 -33.41
CA GLN A 5 48.10 35.05 -33.75
C GLN A 5 47.31 34.60 -32.51
N SER A 6 46.41 35.45 -32.06
CA SER A 6 45.58 35.32 -30.86
C SER A 6 44.65 34.10 -30.93
N ALA A 7 44.77 33.18 -29.98
CA ALA A 7 43.84 32.07 -29.77
C ALA A 7 42.78 32.44 -28.72
N GLN A 8 41.49 32.30 -29.07
CA GLN A 8 40.37 32.37 -28.12
C GLN A 8 40.22 31.04 -27.36
N PRO A 9 39.72 31.03 -26.11
CA PRO A 9 39.52 29.81 -25.35
C PRO A 9 38.23 29.10 -25.80
N GLY A 10 38.37 27.82 -26.15
CA GLY A 10 37.25 26.94 -26.48
C GLY A 10 36.44 26.56 -25.23
N VAL A 11 35.13 26.67 -25.34
CA VAL A 11 34.15 26.22 -24.35
C VAL A 11 34.08 24.68 -24.38
N PRO A 12 34.12 23.96 -23.24
CA PRO A 12 33.98 22.51 -23.26
C PRO A 12 32.49 22.14 -23.42
N SER A 13 32.14 21.61 -24.59
CA SER A 13 30.80 21.05 -24.86
C SER A 13 30.64 19.75 -24.07
N CYS A 14 29.96 19.84 -22.93
CA CYS A 14 29.50 18.69 -22.15
C CYS A 14 28.28 18.07 -22.83
N ALA A 15 28.49 17.32 -23.93
CA ALA A 15 27.48 16.44 -24.49
C ALA A 15 27.65 15.03 -23.90
N GLY A 16 27.43 14.93 -22.58
CA GLY A 16 27.24 13.65 -21.89
C GLY A 16 25.85 13.11 -22.20
N GLY A 17 25.62 12.70 -23.45
CA GLY A 17 24.45 11.90 -23.79
C GLY A 17 24.55 10.59 -23.02
N ARG A 18 23.68 10.40 -22.01
CA ARG A 18 23.47 9.09 -21.40
C ARG A 18 23.06 8.14 -22.52
N SER A 19 24.02 7.37 -23.03
CA SER A 19 23.76 6.29 -23.96
C SER A 19 22.95 5.26 -23.20
N VAL A 20 21.63 5.27 -23.39
CA VAL A 20 20.79 4.14 -23.01
C VAL A 20 21.39 2.93 -23.74
N PRO A 21 21.88 1.90 -23.02
CA PRO A 21 22.47 0.75 -23.69
C PRO A 21 21.42 0.12 -24.61
N PRO A 22 21.80 -0.37 -25.80
CA PRO A 22 20.85 -1.02 -26.69
C PRO A 22 20.23 -2.21 -25.94
N THR A 23 18.92 -2.16 -25.73
CA THR A 23 18.17 -3.24 -25.09
C THR A 23 18.45 -4.51 -25.86
N SER A 24 19.16 -5.46 -25.24
CA SER A 24 19.51 -6.71 -25.92
C SER A 24 18.24 -7.41 -26.38
N GLU A 25 18.26 -8.12 -27.51
CA GLU A 25 17.09 -8.89 -27.97
C GLU A 25 16.56 -9.83 -26.88
N ALA A 26 17.45 -10.32 -26.01
CA ALA A 26 17.11 -11.13 -24.85
C ALA A 26 16.26 -10.36 -23.82
N SER A 27 16.62 -9.10 -23.52
CA SER A 27 15.85 -8.24 -22.62
C SER A 27 14.46 -7.89 -23.17
N LEU A 28 14.37 -7.63 -24.49
CA LEU A 28 13.09 -7.39 -25.16
C LEU A 28 12.19 -8.64 -25.15
N ARG A 29 12.76 -9.82 -25.38
CA ARG A 29 12.03 -11.09 -25.30
C ARG A 29 11.57 -11.39 -23.87
N ALA A 30 12.41 -11.16 -22.87
CA ALA A 30 12.05 -11.32 -21.46
C ALA A 30 10.88 -10.40 -21.07
N ARG A 31 10.93 -9.13 -21.50
CA ARG A 31 9.83 -8.18 -21.30
C ARG A 31 8.53 -8.63 -21.98
N ALA A 32 8.61 -9.08 -23.23
CA ALA A 32 7.45 -9.56 -23.96
C ALA A 32 6.81 -10.80 -23.29
N LEU A 33 7.63 -11.72 -22.76
CA LEU A 33 7.15 -12.86 -21.98
C LEU A 33 6.49 -12.40 -20.67
N ALA A 34 7.08 -11.42 -20.00
CA ALA A 34 6.52 -10.84 -18.79
C ALA A 34 5.14 -10.20 -19.05
N ASP A 35 5.00 -9.46 -20.15
CA ASP A 35 3.72 -8.86 -20.52
C ASP A 35 2.66 -9.92 -20.85
N GLN A 36 3.02 -11.00 -21.54
CA GLN A 36 2.12 -12.13 -21.78
C GLN A 36 1.71 -12.84 -20.47
N ALA A 37 2.65 -13.02 -19.54
CA ALA A 37 2.39 -13.64 -18.25
C ALA A 37 1.41 -12.80 -17.41
N ILE A 38 1.54 -11.46 -17.48
CA ILE A 38 0.61 -10.52 -16.87
C ILE A 38 -0.79 -10.70 -17.45
N VAL A 39 -0.90 -10.65 -18.78
CA VAL A 39 -2.20 -10.76 -19.46
C VAL A 39 -2.89 -12.08 -19.13
N ALA A 40 -2.17 -13.20 -19.20
CA ALA A 40 -2.72 -14.51 -18.87
C ALA A 40 -3.29 -14.54 -17.43
N ALA A 41 -2.56 -13.96 -16.48
CA ALA A 41 -2.99 -13.94 -15.09
C ALA A 41 -4.13 -12.92 -14.84
N LEU A 42 -4.24 -11.83 -15.61
CA LEU A 42 -5.43 -10.96 -15.62
C LEU A 42 -6.67 -11.65 -16.17
N GLU A 43 -6.48 -12.57 -17.11
CA GLU A 43 -7.53 -13.42 -17.66
C GLU A 43 -7.89 -14.61 -16.75
N ALA A 44 -7.24 -14.71 -15.58
CA ALA A 44 -7.33 -15.83 -14.65
C ALA A 44 -6.89 -17.19 -15.26
N ASP A 45 -6.10 -17.15 -16.33
CA ASP A 45 -5.43 -18.32 -16.91
C ASP A 45 -4.13 -18.62 -16.13
N TRP A 46 -4.32 -19.10 -14.90
CA TRP A 46 -3.23 -19.41 -13.97
C TRP A 46 -2.24 -20.46 -14.50
N PRO A 47 -2.68 -21.55 -15.17
CA PRO A 47 -1.75 -22.52 -15.75
C PRO A 47 -0.83 -21.89 -16.79
N ARG A 48 -1.38 -21.10 -17.72
CA ARG A 48 -0.57 -20.41 -18.73
C ARG A 48 0.36 -19.38 -18.11
N ALA A 49 -0.13 -18.63 -17.11
CA ALA A 49 0.69 -17.69 -16.38
C ALA A 49 1.87 -18.38 -15.67
N ALA A 50 1.67 -19.60 -15.14
CA ALA A 50 2.74 -20.38 -14.50
C ALA A 50 3.81 -20.77 -15.52
N GLU A 51 3.41 -21.31 -16.68
CA GLU A 51 4.33 -21.68 -17.74
C GLU A 51 5.15 -20.49 -18.25
N LEU A 52 4.52 -19.33 -18.42
CA LEU A 52 5.20 -18.13 -18.89
C LEU A 52 6.19 -17.59 -17.85
N ASN A 53 5.81 -17.51 -16.58
CA ASN A 53 6.73 -17.07 -15.51
C ASN A 53 7.85 -18.08 -15.27
N GLN A 54 7.60 -19.38 -15.42
CA GLN A 54 8.62 -20.42 -15.32
C GLN A 54 9.69 -20.24 -16.41
N LYS A 55 9.30 -19.98 -17.66
CA LYS A 55 10.24 -19.68 -18.76
C LYS A 55 11.09 -18.44 -18.48
N ILE A 56 10.51 -17.42 -17.83
CA ILE A 56 11.23 -16.20 -17.46
C ILE A 56 12.32 -16.52 -16.42
N VAL A 57 11.97 -17.25 -15.37
CA VAL A 57 12.90 -17.63 -14.30
C VAL A 57 13.98 -18.61 -14.79
N GLU A 58 13.66 -19.48 -15.75
CA GLU A 58 14.64 -20.36 -16.40
C GLU A 58 15.63 -19.59 -17.28
N ALA A 59 15.15 -18.58 -18.02
CA ALA A 59 16.01 -17.73 -18.85
C ALA A 59 16.85 -16.75 -18.02
N SER A 60 16.33 -16.30 -16.88
CA SER A 60 16.99 -15.40 -15.95
C SER A 60 16.78 -15.86 -14.51
N PRO A 61 17.67 -16.72 -13.99
CA PRO A 61 17.61 -17.18 -12.60
C PRO A 61 17.85 -16.09 -11.55
N ASP A 62 18.06 -14.83 -11.91
CA ASP A 62 18.13 -13.72 -10.95
C ASP A 62 16.91 -12.79 -11.07
N ASP A 63 15.92 -13.14 -11.90
CA ASP A 63 14.69 -12.36 -12.01
C ASP A 63 13.79 -12.56 -10.78
N VAL A 64 13.96 -11.67 -9.81
CA VAL A 64 13.17 -11.58 -8.58
C VAL A 64 11.69 -11.38 -8.89
N GLU A 65 11.37 -10.55 -9.89
CA GLU A 65 10.00 -10.21 -10.23
C GLU A 65 9.28 -11.38 -10.90
N GLY A 66 9.94 -12.05 -11.84
CA GLY A 66 9.45 -13.30 -12.42
C GLY A 66 9.14 -14.36 -11.36
N ARG A 67 10.01 -14.49 -10.34
CA ARG A 67 9.76 -15.39 -9.20
C ARG A 67 8.61 -14.97 -8.31
N ASN A 68 8.48 -13.67 -8.01
CA ASN A 68 7.35 -13.15 -7.23
C ASN A 68 6.01 -13.44 -7.92
N ARG A 69 5.95 -13.21 -9.24
CA ARG A 69 4.77 -13.54 -10.05
C ARG A 69 4.50 -15.03 -10.05
N LEU A 70 5.52 -15.86 -10.22
CA LEU A 70 5.41 -17.32 -10.19
C LEU A 70 4.87 -17.81 -8.83
N GLY A 71 5.41 -17.30 -7.72
CA GLY A 71 4.93 -17.61 -6.37
C GLY A 71 3.45 -17.25 -6.18
N ARG A 72 3.02 -16.09 -6.69
CA ARG A 72 1.60 -15.70 -6.65
C ARG A 72 0.72 -16.64 -7.49
N VAL A 73 1.17 -17.00 -8.69
CA VAL A 73 0.44 -17.94 -9.55
C VAL A 73 0.32 -19.32 -8.87
N TYR A 74 1.35 -19.77 -8.17
CA TYR A 74 1.27 -21.00 -7.39
C TYR A 74 0.24 -20.94 -6.25
N ILE A 75 0.05 -19.80 -5.61
CA ILE A 75 -1.06 -19.62 -4.63
C ILE A 75 -2.41 -19.83 -5.33
N GLU A 76 -2.64 -19.17 -6.47
CA GLU A 76 -3.91 -19.30 -7.22
C GLU A 76 -4.15 -20.74 -7.71
N LEU A 77 -3.08 -21.47 -8.04
CA LEU A 77 -3.15 -22.88 -8.41
C LEU A 77 -3.32 -23.84 -7.22
N GLY A 78 -3.30 -23.35 -5.97
CA GLY A 78 -3.34 -24.18 -4.76
C GLY A 78 -2.02 -24.91 -4.46
N ARG A 79 -0.96 -24.59 -5.18
CA ARG A 79 0.40 -25.14 -5.08
C ARG A 79 1.19 -24.42 -3.98
N LEU A 80 0.71 -24.52 -2.74
CA LEU A 80 1.19 -23.70 -1.63
C LEU A 80 2.66 -23.95 -1.24
N GLU A 81 3.14 -25.20 -1.30
CA GLU A 81 4.55 -25.51 -1.00
C GLU A 81 5.51 -24.90 -2.04
N GLU A 82 5.09 -24.88 -3.31
CA GLU A 82 5.88 -24.32 -4.40
C GLU A 82 5.86 -22.79 -4.36
N ALA A 83 4.72 -22.20 -3.96
CA ALA A 83 4.64 -20.78 -3.64
C ALA A 83 5.60 -20.40 -2.51
N LYS A 84 5.62 -21.19 -1.42
CA LYS A 84 6.52 -20.97 -0.27
C LYS A 84 7.99 -20.98 -0.70
N ALA A 85 8.38 -21.97 -1.51
CA ALA A 85 9.75 -22.06 -2.04
C ALA A 85 10.10 -20.87 -2.94
N ALA A 86 9.20 -20.45 -3.82
CA ALA A 86 9.42 -19.30 -4.71
C ALA A 86 9.64 -18.00 -3.92
N PHE A 87 8.81 -17.71 -2.91
CA PHE A 87 8.99 -16.52 -2.07
C PHE A 87 10.23 -16.61 -1.16
N ALA A 88 10.60 -17.81 -0.69
CA ALA A 88 11.83 -17.98 0.08
C ALA A 88 13.08 -17.64 -0.75
N GLU A 89 13.12 -18.01 -2.04
CA GLU A 89 14.21 -17.63 -2.93
C GLU A 89 14.23 -16.13 -3.22
N VAL A 90 13.08 -15.49 -3.37
CA VAL A 90 13.00 -14.03 -3.49
C VAL A 90 13.59 -13.36 -2.25
N LEU A 91 13.20 -13.79 -1.06
CA LEU A 91 13.70 -13.23 0.20
C LEU A 91 15.18 -13.54 0.47
N ARG A 92 15.72 -14.59 -0.15
CA ARG A 92 17.15 -14.88 -0.11
C ARG A 92 17.97 -13.86 -0.92
N ILE A 93 17.41 -13.36 -2.03
CA ILE A 93 18.05 -12.36 -2.90
C ILE A 93 17.78 -10.94 -2.37
N GLU A 94 16.52 -10.67 -2.01
CA GLU A 94 16.03 -9.39 -1.50
C GLU A 94 15.29 -9.60 -0.16
N PRO A 95 16.01 -9.54 0.99
CA PRO A 95 15.41 -9.79 2.31
C PRO A 95 14.27 -8.84 2.69
N HIS A 96 14.27 -7.63 2.14
CA HIS A 96 13.28 -6.58 2.43
C HIS A 96 12.17 -6.49 1.37
N ASN A 97 12.04 -7.48 0.49
CA ASN A 97 11.00 -7.47 -0.52
C ASN A 97 9.60 -7.60 0.13
N SER A 98 8.90 -6.48 0.24
CA SER A 98 7.59 -6.37 0.91
C SER A 98 6.53 -7.28 0.28
N ILE A 99 6.58 -7.48 -1.05
CA ILE A 99 5.66 -8.33 -1.79
C ILE A 99 5.87 -9.79 -1.38
N ALA A 100 7.11 -10.25 -1.33
CA ALA A 100 7.44 -11.62 -0.94
C ALA A 100 7.15 -11.87 0.54
N LEU A 101 7.49 -10.93 1.45
CA LEU A 101 7.17 -11.04 2.88
C LEU A 101 5.67 -11.20 3.12
N ARG A 102 4.86 -10.33 2.50
CA ARG A 102 3.40 -10.38 2.63
C ARG A 102 2.83 -11.69 2.08
N ASN A 103 3.28 -12.12 0.90
CA ASN A 103 2.77 -13.36 0.31
C ASN A 103 3.27 -14.61 1.05
N GLN A 104 4.49 -14.60 1.60
CA GLN A 104 4.99 -15.69 2.44
C GLN A 104 4.14 -15.82 3.71
N GLY A 105 3.79 -14.71 4.37
CA GLY A 105 2.86 -14.72 5.51
C GLY A 105 1.48 -15.26 5.13
N ARG A 106 0.96 -14.88 3.95
CA ARG A 106 -0.29 -15.44 3.40
C ARG A 106 -0.22 -16.95 3.18
N VAL A 107 0.86 -17.44 2.56
CA VAL A 107 1.08 -18.88 2.32
C VAL A 107 1.21 -19.64 3.63
N ALA A 108 1.93 -19.11 4.61
CA ALA A 108 2.07 -19.72 5.93
C ALA A 108 0.70 -19.89 6.61
N ALA A 109 -0.14 -18.85 6.61
CA ALA A 109 -1.49 -18.90 7.18
C ALA A 109 -2.38 -19.95 6.48
N LEU A 110 -2.27 -20.09 5.15
CA LEU A 110 -3.01 -21.10 4.39
C LEU A 110 -2.53 -22.53 4.72
N LEU A 111 -1.21 -22.74 4.81
CA LEU A 111 -0.63 -24.04 5.13
C LEU A 111 -0.97 -24.49 6.56
N GLU A 112 -0.83 -23.60 7.53
CA GLU A 112 -1.10 -23.87 8.95
C GLU A 112 -2.54 -24.32 9.18
N HIS A 113 -3.50 -23.61 8.56
CA HIS A 113 -4.92 -23.89 8.71
C HIS A 113 -5.47 -24.86 7.65
N LYS A 114 -4.62 -25.46 6.81
CA LYS A 114 -5.02 -26.30 5.66
C LYS A 114 -6.09 -25.62 4.79
N GLY A 115 -6.04 -24.29 4.72
CA GLY A 115 -6.96 -23.46 3.95
C GLY A 115 -6.73 -23.68 2.47
N LYS A 116 -7.80 -23.93 1.71
CA LYS A 116 -7.73 -23.89 0.26
C LYS A 116 -7.78 -22.43 -0.19
N PRO A 117 -6.83 -21.97 -1.03
CA PRO A 117 -6.97 -20.65 -1.62
C PRO A 117 -8.24 -20.63 -2.48
N ASN A 118 -8.92 -19.49 -2.47
CA ASN A 118 -10.07 -19.25 -3.34
C ASN A 118 -9.52 -18.53 -4.59
N PRO A 119 -9.28 -19.27 -5.70
CA PRO A 119 -8.68 -18.66 -6.86
C PRO A 119 -9.57 -17.56 -7.40
N THR A 120 -8.96 -16.50 -7.91
CA THR A 120 -9.72 -15.44 -8.57
C THR A 120 -10.30 -16.01 -9.86
N THR A 121 -11.57 -16.42 -9.85
CA THR A 121 -12.25 -16.99 -11.03
C THR A 121 -12.80 -15.92 -11.96
N THR A 122 -13.04 -14.73 -11.43
CA THR A 122 -13.63 -13.63 -12.19
C THR A 122 -12.52 -12.78 -12.78
N LYS A 123 -12.60 -12.50 -14.09
CA LYS A 123 -11.72 -11.53 -14.74
C LYS A 123 -11.73 -10.24 -13.93
N THR A 124 -10.59 -9.85 -13.36
CA THR A 124 -10.49 -8.62 -12.55
C THR A 124 -10.98 -7.46 -13.40
N GLN A 125 -12.13 -6.86 -13.05
CA GLN A 125 -12.71 -5.79 -13.85
C GLN A 125 -11.93 -4.49 -13.56
N PRO A 126 -11.10 -4.00 -14.49
CA PRO A 126 -10.29 -2.78 -14.27
C PRO A 126 -11.15 -1.58 -13.87
N ARG A 127 -12.38 -1.55 -14.37
CA ARG A 127 -13.38 -0.52 -14.10
C ARG A 127 -13.74 -0.39 -12.62
N LEU A 128 -13.63 -1.45 -11.83
CA LEU A 128 -13.97 -1.41 -10.41
C LEU A 128 -12.98 -0.55 -9.61
N PHE A 129 -11.75 -0.41 -10.10
CA PHE A 129 -10.67 0.34 -9.48
C PHE A 129 -10.46 1.73 -10.09
N ILE A 130 -11.32 2.15 -11.03
CA ILE A 130 -11.29 3.50 -11.56
C ILE A 130 -11.95 4.42 -10.52
N GLU A 131 -11.18 5.37 -10.01
CA GLU A 131 -11.63 6.41 -9.08
C GLU A 131 -12.45 7.47 -9.82
N ASP A 132 -13.69 7.14 -10.14
CA ASP A 132 -14.64 8.12 -10.66
C ASP A 132 -15.15 8.97 -9.49
N MET A 133 -15.06 10.30 -9.67
CA MET A 133 -15.43 11.29 -8.66
C MET A 133 -16.81 11.02 -8.07
N GLY A 134 -16.88 10.86 -6.75
CA GLY A 134 -18.09 10.62 -5.96
C GLY A 134 -18.72 9.22 -6.09
N LYS A 135 -18.29 8.39 -7.05
CA LYS A 135 -18.89 7.08 -7.37
C LYS A 135 -18.09 5.89 -6.86
N THR A 136 -16.77 6.03 -6.76
CA THR A 136 -15.89 5.00 -6.21
C THR A 136 -15.30 5.49 -4.89
N GLY A 137 -15.23 4.61 -3.90
CA GLY A 137 -14.53 4.84 -2.63
C GLY A 137 -13.67 3.65 -2.25
N ILE A 138 -12.41 3.91 -1.88
CA ILE A 138 -11.51 2.91 -1.30
C ILE A 138 -11.55 3.05 0.22
N LEU A 139 -12.25 2.13 0.86
CA LEU A 139 -12.54 2.17 2.29
C LEU A 139 -11.68 1.18 3.07
N ARG A 140 -11.45 1.50 4.34
CA ARG A 140 -10.86 0.57 5.30
C ARG A 140 -11.93 -0.38 5.84
N ILE A 141 -11.57 -1.66 6.00
CA ILE A 141 -12.40 -2.65 6.68
C ILE A 141 -12.05 -2.61 8.18
N ILE A 142 -13.07 -2.44 9.02
CA ILE A 142 -12.97 -2.55 10.48
C ILE A 142 -13.36 -3.95 10.93
N ASN A 143 -12.82 -4.37 12.07
CA ASN A 143 -13.01 -5.73 12.62
C ASN A 143 -12.83 -6.81 11.54
N PRO A 144 -11.65 -6.85 10.90
CA PRO A 144 -11.40 -7.81 9.83
C PRO A 144 -11.42 -9.24 10.35
N ALA A 145 -11.77 -10.16 9.46
CA ALA A 145 -11.71 -11.58 9.71
C ALA A 145 -10.27 -12.02 10.08
N PRO A 146 -10.12 -13.16 10.78
CA PRO A 146 -8.81 -13.71 11.08
C PRO A 146 -7.93 -13.86 9.83
N THR A 147 -6.61 -13.74 10.00
CA THR A 147 -5.63 -13.78 8.90
C THR A 147 -5.81 -14.99 7.98
N HIS A 148 -6.11 -16.17 8.54
CA HIS A 148 -6.31 -17.38 7.74
C HIS A 148 -7.57 -17.37 6.86
N VAL A 149 -8.58 -16.57 7.21
CA VAL A 149 -9.77 -16.33 6.39
C VAL A 149 -9.42 -15.37 5.26
N LEU A 150 -8.83 -14.22 5.59
CA LEU A 150 -8.42 -13.21 4.61
C LEU A 150 -7.41 -13.76 3.59
N ALA A 151 -6.52 -14.65 4.04
CA ALA A 151 -5.51 -15.29 3.21
C ALA A 151 -6.09 -16.14 2.07
N LYS A 152 -7.34 -16.62 2.19
CA LYS A 152 -8.02 -17.37 1.13
C LYS A 152 -8.31 -16.51 -0.08
N TYR A 153 -8.53 -15.21 0.12
CA TYR A 153 -8.94 -14.30 -0.93
C TYR A 153 -7.73 -13.59 -1.53
N SER A 154 -7.79 -13.37 -2.83
CA SER A 154 -6.84 -12.53 -3.53
C SER A 154 -7.37 -11.12 -3.72
N PRO A 155 -6.49 -10.09 -3.75
CA PRO A 155 -6.87 -8.76 -4.18
C PRO A 155 -7.60 -8.83 -5.53
N GLY A 156 -8.75 -8.15 -5.63
CA GLY A 156 -9.66 -8.26 -6.75
C GLY A 156 -10.85 -9.19 -6.54
N ALA A 157 -10.86 -9.99 -5.46
CA ALA A 157 -12.00 -10.83 -5.13
C ALA A 157 -13.27 -9.99 -4.90
N GLU A 158 -14.34 -10.34 -5.62
CA GLU A 158 -15.65 -9.70 -5.50
C GLU A 158 -16.25 -9.99 -4.12
N CYS A 159 -16.90 -8.96 -3.57
CA CYS A 159 -17.54 -8.99 -2.26
C CYS A 159 -18.99 -8.55 -2.36
N GLU A 160 -19.80 -9.09 -1.45
CA GLU A 160 -21.19 -8.71 -1.24
C GLU A 160 -21.29 -7.82 0.00
N LEU A 161 -22.08 -6.75 -0.12
CA LEU A 161 -22.37 -5.85 0.99
C LEU A 161 -23.72 -6.24 1.59
N ARG A 162 -23.75 -6.51 2.90
CA ARG A 162 -24.96 -6.92 3.63
C ARG A 162 -25.15 -6.09 4.88
N GLU A 163 -26.38 -5.66 5.14
CA GLU A 163 -26.70 -4.98 6.39
C GLU A 163 -26.78 -6.00 7.54
N GLN A 164 -26.03 -5.78 8.61
CA GLN A 164 -26.07 -6.57 9.84
C GLN A 164 -26.03 -5.62 11.04
N GLU A 165 -27.05 -5.65 11.88
CA GLU A 165 -27.13 -4.85 13.12
C GLU A 165 -26.89 -3.34 12.92
N GLY A 166 -27.30 -2.80 11.76
CA GLY A 166 -27.11 -1.38 11.41
C GLY A 166 -25.69 -1.01 10.94
N LEU A 167 -24.80 -2.00 10.80
CA LEU A 167 -23.51 -1.88 10.14
C LEU A 167 -23.54 -2.55 8.76
N LEU A 168 -22.65 -2.10 7.88
CA LEU A 168 -22.51 -2.69 6.55
C LEU A 168 -21.38 -3.72 6.59
N ALA A 169 -21.75 -4.98 6.60
CA ALA A 169 -20.85 -6.12 6.57
C ALA A 169 -20.39 -6.41 5.14
N VAL A 170 -19.13 -6.82 5.02
CA VAL A 170 -18.49 -7.25 3.78
C VAL A 170 -18.37 -8.77 3.83
N HIS A 171 -19.06 -9.44 2.92
CA HIS A 171 -18.97 -10.88 2.74
C HIS A 171 -18.22 -11.21 1.46
N ALA A 172 -17.42 -12.26 1.49
CA ALA A 172 -16.91 -12.87 0.26
C ALA A 172 -18.03 -13.63 -0.47
N ARG A 173 -17.80 -14.01 -1.73
CA ARG A 173 -18.78 -14.73 -2.57
C ARG A 173 -19.21 -16.09 -2.00
N ASP A 174 -18.36 -16.72 -1.20
CA ASP A 174 -18.66 -17.95 -0.47
C ASP A 174 -19.51 -17.73 0.80
N GLY A 175 -19.79 -16.47 1.12
CA GLY A 175 -20.59 -16.06 2.28
C GLY A 175 -19.77 -15.82 3.56
N GLU A 176 -18.46 -16.10 3.57
CA GLU A 176 -17.64 -15.83 4.75
C GLU A 176 -17.56 -14.32 5.02
N LEU A 177 -17.63 -13.95 6.29
CA LEU A 177 -17.51 -12.56 6.72
C LEU A 177 -16.06 -12.13 6.62
N VAL A 178 -15.78 -11.07 5.86
CA VAL A 178 -14.45 -10.46 5.72
C VAL A 178 -14.26 -9.37 6.76
N GLY A 179 -15.32 -8.67 7.14
CA GLY A 179 -15.32 -7.62 8.16
C GLY A 179 -16.45 -6.62 7.93
N PHE A 180 -16.31 -5.42 8.48
CA PHE A 180 -17.34 -4.37 8.41
C PHE A 180 -16.78 -3.07 7.85
N LEU A 181 -17.64 -2.21 7.32
CA LEU A 181 -17.26 -0.84 6.97
C LEU A 181 -17.37 0.09 8.17
N GLU A 182 -16.64 1.20 8.13
CA GLU A 182 -16.76 2.24 9.15
C GLU A 182 -18.21 2.73 9.29
N PRO A 183 -18.73 2.93 10.52
CA PRO A 183 -20.15 3.21 10.75
C PRO A 183 -20.69 4.42 9.97
N LYS A 184 -19.89 5.48 9.82
CA LYS A 184 -20.28 6.70 9.10
C LYS A 184 -20.55 6.43 7.62
N VAL A 185 -19.65 5.70 6.96
CA VAL A 185 -19.78 5.37 5.54
C VAL A 185 -20.79 4.25 5.35
N GLY A 186 -20.75 3.22 6.20
CA GLY A 186 -21.68 2.09 6.18
C GLY A 186 -23.14 2.53 6.28
N ARG A 187 -23.48 3.38 7.26
CA ARG A 187 -24.86 3.90 7.42
C ARG A 187 -25.34 4.67 6.19
N ARG A 188 -24.47 5.50 5.60
CA ARG A 188 -24.80 6.23 4.38
C ARG A 188 -25.08 5.28 3.22
N LEU A 189 -24.25 4.26 3.02
CA LEU A 189 -24.43 3.28 1.96
C LEU A 189 -25.68 2.43 2.17
N ILE A 190 -26.01 2.06 3.42
CA ILE A 190 -27.26 1.38 3.77
C ILE A 190 -28.46 2.21 3.33
N ASP A 191 -28.48 3.52 3.65
CA ASP A 191 -29.58 4.40 3.24
C ASP A 191 -29.73 4.45 1.72
N LEU A 192 -28.61 4.52 0.98
CA LEU A 192 -28.61 4.60 -0.49
C LEU A 192 -29.00 3.27 -1.14
N LEU A 193 -28.55 2.14 -0.59
CA LEU A 193 -28.96 0.80 -1.01
C LEU A 193 -30.47 0.60 -0.87
N ARG A 194 -31.04 1.04 0.25
CA ARG A 194 -32.49 0.95 0.53
C ARG A 194 -33.33 1.79 -0.43
N THR A 195 -32.83 2.94 -0.87
CA THR A 195 -33.50 3.81 -1.87
C THR A 195 -33.15 3.45 -3.32
N GLY A 196 -32.51 2.30 -3.54
CA GLY A 196 -32.37 1.66 -4.85
C GLY A 196 -31.02 1.85 -5.56
N ASN A 197 -30.00 2.42 -4.91
CA ASN A 197 -28.65 2.42 -5.49
C ASN A 197 -28.06 1.01 -5.49
N GLN A 198 -27.21 0.72 -6.46
CA GLN A 198 -26.50 -0.56 -6.54
C GLN A 198 -25.00 -0.32 -6.58
N TYR A 199 -24.27 -1.21 -5.92
CA TYR A 199 -22.82 -1.14 -5.78
C TYR A 199 -22.19 -2.47 -6.14
N VAL A 200 -20.98 -2.40 -6.67
CA VAL A 200 -20.06 -3.52 -6.78
C VAL A 200 -18.91 -3.27 -5.82
N ALA A 201 -18.48 -4.29 -5.10
CA ALA A 201 -17.38 -4.21 -4.17
C ALA A 201 -16.32 -5.28 -4.47
N ALA A 202 -15.05 -4.93 -4.30
CA ALA A 202 -13.95 -5.91 -4.34
C ALA A 202 -12.84 -5.56 -3.36
N LEU A 203 -12.15 -6.58 -2.88
CA LEU A 203 -10.99 -6.41 -2.00
C LEU A 203 -9.85 -5.75 -2.76
N VAL A 204 -9.29 -4.70 -2.18
CA VAL A 204 -8.08 -4.04 -2.67
C VAL A 204 -6.86 -4.59 -1.95
N SER A 205 -6.97 -4.80 -0.64
CA SER A 205 -5.92 -5.36 0.19
C SER A 205 -6.48 -6.37 1.17
N THR A 206 -5.84 -7.54 1.22
CA THR A 206 -6.07 -8.60 2.21
C THR A 206 -5.01 -8.59 3.32
N ASP A 207 -4.27 -7.50 3.47
CA ASP A 207 -3.33 -7.32 4.58
C ASP A 207 -4.10 -7.27 5.92
N PRO A 208 -3.76 -8.12 6.92
CA PRO A 208 -4.41 -8.08 8.23
C PRO A 208 -4.30 -6.73 8.95
N GLN A 209 -3.23 -5.96 8.73
CA GLN A 209 -3.01 -4.66 9.39
C GLN A 209 -3.86 -3.55 8.76
N ASN A 210 -3.98 -3.57 7.43
CA ASN A 210 -4.72 -2.56 6.68
C ASN A 210 -5.55 -3.18 5.54
N PRO A 211 -6.64 -3.89 5.87
CA PRO A 211 -7.51 -4.47 4.86
C PRO A 211 -8.38 -3.36 4.24
N ARG A 212 -8.44 -3.34 2.91
CA ARG A 212 -9.13 -2.29 2.15
C ARG A 212 -10.04 -2.89 1.10
N ILE A 213 -11.14 -2.19 0.83
CA ILE A 213 -12.16 -2.55 -0.14
C ILE A 213 -12.47 -1.38 -1.05
N ALA A 214 -12.57 -1.63 -2.35
CA ALA A 214 -13.09 -0.68 -3.31
C ALA A 214 -14.58 -0.93 -3.47
N ILE A 215 -15.38 0.11 -3.33
CA ILE A 215 -16.82 0.07 -3.56
C ILE A 215 -17.14 1.09 -4.64
N ARG A 216 -17.84 0.64 -5.68
CA ARG A 216 -18.22 1.46 -6.82
C ARG A 216 -19.72 1.44 -7.03
N GLU A 217 -20.31 2.61 -7.17
CA GLU A 217 -21.69 2.79 -7.59
C GLU A 217 -21.84 2.41 -9.07
N ILE A 218 -22.68 1.41 -9.34
CA ILE A 218 -23.02 0.99 -10.71
C ILE A 218 -24.36 1.59 -11.16
N PHE A 219 -25.24 1.90 -10.22
CA PHE A 219 -26.55 2.46 -10.48
C PHE A 219 -26.95 3.43 -9.36
N SER A 220 -27.44 4.59 -9.76
CA SER A 220 -28.01 5.60 -8.86
C SER A 220 -29.49 5.77 -9.19
N SER A 221 -30.33 5.63 -8.17
CA SER A 221 -31.77 5.85 -8.26
C SER A 221 -32.07 7.34 -8.49
N ALA A 222 -33.17 7.65 -9.18
CA ALA A 222 -33.61 9.03 -9.40
C ALA A 222 -33.84 9.78 -8.07
N GLU A 223 -34.24 9.07 -7.02
CA GLU A 223 -34.43 9.62 -5.66
C GLU A 223 -33.11 10.08 -5.02
N ASN A 224 -31.99 9.47 -5.41
CA ASN A 224 -30.67 9.79 -4.90
C ASN A 224 -29.83 10.64 -5.85
N ALA A 225 -30.42 11.24 -6.89
CA ALA A 225 -29.68 12.01 -7.90
C ALA A 225 -28.86 13.17 -7.30
N SER A 226 -29.26 13.72 -6.15
CA SER A 226 -28.56 14.77 -5.41
C SER A 226 -27.60 14.25 -4.33
N ARG A 227 -27.60 12.95 -4.05
CA ARG A 227 -26.82 12.33 -2.97
C ARG A 227 -25.59 11.61 -3.54
N ILE A 228 -24.41 12.09 -3.19
CA ILE A 228 -23.13 11.46 -3.58
C ILE A 228 -22.85 10.26 -2.68
N SER A 229 -22.48 9.11 -3.23
CA SER A 229 -22.17 7.91 -2.43
C SER A 229 -20.96 8.10 -1.51
N PHE A 230 -19.87 8.67 -2.03
CA PHE A 230 -18.61 8.84 -1.29
C PHE A 230 -18.17 10.31 -1.16
N PRO A 231 -18.78 11.10 -0.27
CA PRO A 231 -18.36 12.47 0.01
C PRO A 231 -17.01 12.49 0.73
N GLY A 232 -16.12 13.43 0.41
CA GLY A 232 -14.87 13.65 1.15
C GLY A 232 -13.76 12.61 0.96
N HIS A 233 -14.04 11.46 0.33
CA HIS A 233 -13.03 10.48 -0.09
C HIS A 233 -12.19 10.98 -1.28
N HIS A 234 -12.32 12.27 -1.60
CA HIS A 234 -11.63 13.04 -2.65
C HIS A 234 -10.73 14.13 -2.09
N ARG A 235 -10.48 14.22 -0.76
CA ARG A 235 -9.49 15.20 -0.28
C ARG A 235 -8.08 14.74 -0.68
N PRO A 236 -7.37 15.46 -1.58
CA PRO A 236 -5.93 15.32 -1.72
C PRO A 236 -5.33 16.16 -0.58
N ALA A 237 -5.43 15.67 0.65
CA ALA A 237 -4.89 16.35 1.82
C ALA A 237 -3.81 15.46 2.42
N GLU A 238 -2.56 15.80 2.12
CA GLU A 238 -1.39 15.65 3.00
C GLU A 238 -1.23 14.30 3.73
N THR A 239 -1.63 13.21 3.08
CA THR A 239 -1.18 11.88 3.47
C THR A 239 0.02 11.61 2.57
N LYS A 240 1.21 11.54 3.19
CA LYS A 240 2.48 11.11 2.56
C LYS A 240 2.42 9.71 1.93
N GLU A 241 1.26 9.06 1.90
CA GLU A 241 1.04 7.79 1.22
C GLU A 241 0.17 8.02 -0.02
N ARG A 242 0.82 8.42 -1.11
CA ARG A 242 0.25 8.22 -2.44
C ARG A 242 0.13 6.71 -2.66
N ALA A 243 -1.04 6.15 -2.41
CA ALA A 243 -1.44 4.88 -3.02
C ALA A 243 -1.71 5.10 -4.51
N TYR A 244 -0.71 5.52 -5.28
CA TYR A 244 -0.53 5.28 -6.71
C TYR A 244 -1.84 5.06 -7.53
N VAL A 245 -2.67 6.10 -7.71
CA VAL A 245 -3.77 6.12 -8.69
C VAL A 245 -3.33 6.94 -9.90
N ARG A 246 -2.32 6.46 -10.59
CA ARG A 246 -2.14 6.73 -12.03
C ARG A 246 -1.35 5.57 -12.65
N GLY A 247 -2.08 4.65 -13.29
CA GLY A 247 -1.49 3.59 -14.11
C GLY A 247 -0.92 2.37 -13.37
N THR A 248 -1.07 2.31 -12.05
CA THR A 248 -0.29 1.41 -11.18
C THR A 248 -1.10 0.37 -10.43
N PHE A 249 -2.43 0.38 -10.55
CA PHE A 249 -3.30 -0.66 -9.99
C PHE A 249 -3.14 -2.03 -10.66
N PHE A 250 -2.55 -2.05 -11.86
CA PHE A 250 -2.09 -3.25 -12.55
C PHE A 250 -0.56 -3.36 -12.61
N ARG A 251 0.17 -2.78 -11.65
CA ARG A 251 1.53 -3.23 -11.35
C ARG A 251 1.43 -4.65 -10.77
N TYR A 252 1.18 -5.63 -11.66
CA TYR A 252 1.98 -6.85 -11.60
C TYR A 252 3.40 -6.39 -11.36
N GLY A 253 4.00 -6.86 -10.27
CA GLY A 253 5.22 -6.28 -9.69
C GLY A 253 6.19 -5.81 -10.76
N GLY A 254 6.68 -4.59 -10.56
CA GLY A 254 7.31 -3.86 -11.63
C GLY A 254 7.53 -2.45 -11.19
N ALA A 255 8.69 -2.29 -10.55
CA ALA A 255 9.58 -1.15 -10.64
C ALA A 255 9.00 0.19 -10.14
N ASP A 256 9.45 0.60 -8.95
CA ASP A 256 10.37 1.74 -8.78
C ASP A 256 10.28 2.19 -7.31
N GLU A 257 11.07 1.55 -6.45
CA GLU A 257 11.66 2.21 -5.28
C GLU A 257 13.15 1.92 -5.39
N GLU A 258 13.83 2.76 -6.19
CA GLU A 258 15.27 2.93 -6.05
C GLU A 258 15.55 3.25 -4.59
N GLY A 259 16.51 2.54 -4.00
CA GLY A 259 16.78 2.62 -2.57
C GLY A 259 16.97 4.05 -2.09
N GLU A 260 16.11 4.46 -1.14
CA GLU A 260 16.50 5.48 -0.18
C GLU A 260 17.54 4.83 0.73
N VAL A 261 18.81 5.01 0.38
CA VAL A 261 19.87 5.08 1.37
C VAL A 261 19.43 6.12 2.39
N GLU A 262 19.26 5.71 3.66
CA GLU A 262 19.21 6.65 4.76
C GLU A 262 20.50 7.48 4.70
N GLU A 263 20.42 8.69 4.16
CA GLU A 263 21.38 9.73 4.48
C GLU A 263 21.21 9.99 5.98
N VAL A 264 22.15 9.44 6.75
CA VAL A 264 22.35 9.84 8.14
C VAL A 264 22.68 11.33 8.07
N GLU A 265 21.73 12.19 8.46
CA GLU A 265 22.00 13.61 8.66
C GLU A 265 23.10 13.73 9.72
N GLU A 266 24.33 14.02 9.27
CA GLU A 266 25.34 14.62 10.12
C GLU A 266 24.75 15.94 10.63
N ALA A 267 24.61 16.04 11.95
CA ALA A 267 24.16 17.25 12.61
C ALA A 267 25.12 18.40 12.27
N GLU A 268 24.70 19.31 11.39
CA GLU A 268 25.37 20.60 11.23
C GLU A 268 25.14 21.43 12.50
N GLU A 269 26.25 21.76 13.15
CA GLU A 269 26.31 22.67 14.29
C GLU A 269 25.72 24.04 13.92
N PRO A 270 24.86 24.64 14.75
CA PRO A 270 24.38 25.99 14.49
C PRO A 270 25.48 27.01 14.82
N THR A 271 26.22 27.43 13.79
CA THR A 271 26.98 28.68 13.83
C THR A 271 26.01 29.85 13.64
N GLY A 272 25.82 30.64 14.69
CA GLY A 272 25.01 31.85 14.66
C GLY A 272 25.25 32.68 15.91
N GLU A 273 26.38 33.38 15.94
CA GLU A 273 26.65 34.48 16.86
C GLU A 273 25.60 35.58 16.65
N GLU A 274 24.73 35.82 17.62
CA GLU A 274 24.22 37.16 17.90
C GLU A 274 24.39 37.48 19.38
N VAL A 275 25.15 38.54 19.59
CA VAL A 275 25.66 39.11 20.83
C VAL A 275 24.53 39.81 21.58
N LEU A 276 24.34 39.48 22.86
CA LEU A 276 23.77 40.41 23.84
C LEU A 276 24.52 40.30 25.18
N GLU A 277 25.10 41.42 25.55
CA GLU A 277 25.94 41.68 26.73
C GLU A 277 25.16 41.51 28.04
N GLU A 278 25.78 40.82 29.01
CA GLU A 278 25.46 40.96 30.42
C GLU A 278 26.04 42.28 30.94
N ALA A 279 25.22 43.08 31.61
CA ALA A 279 25.68 44.16 32.47
C ALA A 279 24.87 44.14 33.78
N GLU A 280 25.64 44.19 34.87
CA GLU A 280 25.30 44.06 36.29
C GLU A 280 24.41 45.19 36.86
N SER A 281 24.10 45.03 38.17
CA SER A 281 23.62 45.99 39.19
C SER A 281 22.11 45.90 39.50
N THR A 282 21.61 45.85 40.74
CA THR A 282 22.18 46.14 42.08
C THR A 282 21.23 45.66 43.20
N ASP A 283 21.83 45.35 44.35
CA ASP A 283 21.44 45.62 45.75
C ASP A 283 20.13 45.13 46.42
N GLU A 284 20.38 44.18 47.33
CA GLU A 284 20.11 44.19 48.79
C GLU A 284 18.70 43.99 49.40
N PRO A 285 18.65 43.37 50.62
CA PRO A 285 17.47 42.77 51.21
C PRO A 285 16.81 43.63 52.30
N LEU A 286 15.52 43.42 52.55
CA LEU A 286 14.84 43.90 53.75
C LEU A 286 13.99 42.78 54.36
N ALA A 287 14.18 42.60 55.65
CA ALA A 287 13.62 41.58 56.51
C ALA A 287 12.28 42.01 57.15
N VAL A 288 11.65 41.02 57.81
CA VAL A 288 10.63 41.08 58.87
C VAL A 288 9.23 41.55 58.38
N GLU A 289 8.07 40.99 58.76
CA GLU A 289 7.59 40.26 59.94
C GLU A 289 6.45 39.32 59.52
N THR A 290 6.38 38.10 60.07
CA THR A 290 5.11 37.39 60.23
C THR A 290 5.07 36.89 61.66
N GLU A 291 4.23 37.57 62.45
CA GLU A 291 3.82 37.16 63.79
C GLU A 291 2.99 35.87 63.71
N ASP A 292 3.08 35.18 64.84
CA ASP A 292 2.43 33.94 65.29
C ASP A 292 0.94 33.81 64.95
N ASP A 293 0.49 32.58 64.74
CA ASP A 293 -0.50 32.00 65.66
C ASP A 293 -0.63 30.47 65.45
N ASP A 294 -0.50 29.83 66.61
CA ASP A 294 -0.80 28.46 67.04
C ASP A 294 -1.85 27.66 66.25
N ASP A 295 -1.61 26.34 66.08
CA ASP A 295 -2.20 25.36 67.02
C ASP A 295 -1.76 23.93 66.67
N THR A 296 -1.13 23.31 67.66
CA THR A 296 -0.68 21.92 67.74
C THR A 296 -1.82 20.92 67.95
N GLU A 297 -1.65 19.77 67.31
CA GLU A 297 -1.90 18.39 67.78
C GLU A 297 -2.85 18.18 68.97
N ASP A 298 -3.82 17.28 68.78
CA ASP A 298 -4.13 16.32 69.84
C ASP A 298 -4.44 14.94 69.24
N GLU A 299 -3.78 13.95 69.85
CA GLU A 299 -3.82 12.53 69.54
C GLU A 299 -5.11 11.85 70.02
N ALA A 300 -5.23 10.58 69.61
CA ALA A 300 -6.21 9.59 70.00
C ALA A 300 -6.38 9.42 71.53
N GLU A 301 -7.58 8.99 71.95
CA GLU A 301 -7.84 7.65 72.50
C GLU A 301 -9.33 7.48 72.87
N GLU A 302 -9.77 6.22 72.79
CA GLU A 302 -11.09 5.60 73.06
C GLU A 302 -12.15 5.54 71.93
#